data_AF-A0A947MUM5-F1
#
_entry.id   AF-A0A947MUM5-F1
#
_cell.length_a   1.000
_cell.length_b   1.000
_cell.length_c   1.000
_cell.angle_alpha   90.00
_cell.angle_beta   90.00
_cell.angle_gamma   90.00
#
_symmetry.space_group_name_H-M   'P 1'
#
loop_
_entity.id
_entity.type
_entity.pdbx_description
1 polymer ?
#
loop_
_entity_poly.entity_id
_entity_poly.type
_entity_poly.pdbx_seq_one_letter_code
_entity_poly.pdbx_strand_id
1 'polypeptide(L)'
;MTFKLSLSSVCAAAAIAGVALAAPAAHAGVQAKTKYPIVLVHGFIGFDNILGAVNYFYDVPGTLRNEGATVYVASVNPSQTTEFRGEELIQQMKQWAAKD
;
A
#
# COMPACT_ATOMS: atom_id res chain seq x y z
N MET A 1 -44.25 4.81 43.00
CA MET A 1 -43.94 5.33 41.66
C MET A 1 -43.23 4.21 40.89
N THR A 2 -43.98 3.41 40.14
CA THR A 2 -43.47 2.19 39.49
C THR A 2 -43.26 2.49 38.01
N PHE A 3 -42.00 2.61 37.59
CA PHE A 3 -41.63 2.80 36.19
C PHE A 3 -41.97 1.53 35.38
N LYS A 4 -42.92 1.64 34.45
CA LYS A 4 -43.22 0.61 33.45
C LYS A 4 -42.33 0.85 32.23
N LEU A 5 -41.26 0.09 32.10
CA LEU A 5 -40.50 0.04 30.85
C LEU A 5 -41.33 -0.73 29.81
N SER A 6 -41.76 -0.06 28.74
CA SER A 6 -42.49 -0.69 27.64
C SER A 6 -41.57 -1.61 26.83
N LEU A 7 -42.03 -2.81 26.51
CA LEU A 7 -41.31 -3.84 25.76
C LEU A 7 -40.82 -3.33 24.39
N SER A 8 -41.51 -2.34 23.81
CA SER A 8 -41.14 -1.67 22.55
C SER A 8 -39.80 -0.94 22.63
N SER A 9 -39.43 -0.38 23.80
CA SER A 9 -38.17 0.35 23.98
C SER A 9 -36.95 -0.59 24.08
N VAL A 10 -37.16 -1.87 24.41
CA VAL A 10 -36.09 -2.87 24.50
C VAL A 10 -35.64 -3.32 23.11
N CYS A 11 -36.57 -3.49 22.17
CA CYS A 11 -36.25 -3.88 20.80
C CYS A 11 -35.50 -2.77 20.03
N ALA A 12 -35.86 -1.51 20.25
CA ALA A 12 -35.17 -0.38 19.63
C ALA A 12 -33.69 -0.32 20.08
N ALA A 13 -33.40 -0.51 21.37
CA ALA A 13 -32.03 -0.51 21.90
C ALA A 13 -31.17 -1.68 21.38
N ALA A 14 -31.77 -2.86 21.19
CA ALA A 14 -31.07 -4.03 20.64
C ALA A 14 -30.68 -3.85 19.16
N ALA A 15 -31.50 -3.16 18.36
CA ALA A 15 -31.20 -2.90 16.95
C ALA A 15 -30.02 -1.94 16.75
N ILE A 16 -29.86 -0.93 17.61
CA ILE A 16 -28.73 0.03 17.54
C ILE A 16 -27.42 -0.60 18.01
N ALA A 17 -27.47 -1.52 18.99
CA ALA A 17 -26.29 -2.24 19.48
C ALA A 17 -25.75 -3.26 18.46
N GLY A 18 -26.62 -3.87 17.64
CA GLY A 18 -26.22 -4.83 16.61
C GLY A 18 -25.45 -4.22 15.44
N VAL A 19 -25.71 -2.96 15.08
CA VAL A 19 -25.05 -2.28 13.94
C VAL A 19 -23.59 -1.94 14.24
N ALA A 20 -23.23 -1.67 15.50
CA ALA A 20 -21.86 -1.32 15.88
C ALA A 20 -20.87 -2.50 15.79
N LEU A 21 -21.36 -3.74 15.84
CA LEU A 21 -20.53 -4.96 15.79
C LEU A 21 -20.19 -5.42 14.37
N ALA A 22 -20.79 -4.81 13.34
CA ALA A 22 -20.57 -5.15 11.93
C ALA A 22 -19.63 -4.16 11.20
N ALA A 23 -19.07 -3.18 11.90
CA ALA A 23 -18.07 -2.30 11.29
C ALA A 23 -16.79 -3.10 11.02
N PRO A 24 -16.27 -3.13 9.77
CA PRO A 24 -14.99 -3.76 9.50
C PRO A 24 -13.92 -3.11 10.39
N ALA A 25 -13.06 -3.92 10.98
CA ALA A 25 -11.95 -3.43 11.78
C ALA A 25 -11.14 -2.43 10.94
N ALA A 26 -11.02 -1.20 11.42
CA ALA A 26 -10.23 -0.17 10.74
C ALA A 26 -8.78 -0.66 10.66
N HIS A 27 -8.28 -0.88 9.44
CA HIS A 27 -6.90 -1.24 9.21
C HIS A 27 -6.05 0.02 9.32
N ALA A 28 -5.00 -0.01 10.14
CA ALA A 28 -4.19 1.17 10.41
C ALA A 28 -3.37 1.68 9.22
N GLY A 29 -3.43 1.04 8.04
CA GLY A 29 -2.74 1.47 6.82
C GLY A 29 -1.22 1.52 6.99
N VAL A 30 -0.66 0.67 7.85
CA VAL A 30 0.78 0.67 8.21
C VAL A 30 1.42 -0.72 8.10
N GLN A 31 0.74 -1.71 7.52
CA GLN A 31 1.25 -3.09 7.45
C GLN A 31 2.55 -3.21 6.66
N ALA A 32 2.79 -2.31 5.70
CA ALA A 32 3.98 -2.27 4.88
C ALA A 32 5.00 -1.23 5.36
N LYS A 33 4.78 -0.55 6.49
CA LYS A 33 5.68 0.49 6.97
C LYS A 33 7.02 -0.10 7.41
N THR A 34 8.06 0.14 6.63
CA THR A 34 9.43 -0.29 6.87
C THR A 34 10.30 0.84 7.43
N LYS A 35 11.41 0.49 8.09
CA LYS A 35 12.42 1.48 8.52
C LYS A 35 13.11 2.17 7.33
N TYR A 36 13.30 1.43 6.23
CA TYR A 36 13.96 1.93 5.01
C TYR A 36 13.02 1.80 3.81
N PRO A 37 13.17 2.64 2.77
CA PRO A 37 12.35 2.56 1.57
C PRO A 37 12.45 1.20 0.87
N ILE A 38 11.35 0.78 0.24
CA ILE A 38 11.30 -0.38 -0.65
C ILE A 38 11.67 0.08 -2.07
N VAL A 39 12.65 -0.59 -2.69
CA VAL A 39 13.04 -0.35 -4.08
C VAL A 39 12.63 -1.53 -4.94
N LEU A 40 11.73 -1.29 -5.89
CA LEU A 40 11.27 -2.29 -6.85
C LEU A 40 12.12 -2.20 -8.12
N VAL A 41 12.80 -3.29 -8.49
CA VAL A 41 13.73 -3.36 -9.63
C VAL A 41 13.26 -4.43 -10.62
N HIS A 42 12.98 -4.06 -11.86
CA HIS A 42 12.48 -4.99 -12.87
C HIS A 42 13.54 -5.98 -13.38
N GLY A 43 13.10 -7.05 -14.03
CA GLY A 43 13.96 -8.09 -14.62
C GLY A 43 14.48 -7.77 -16.04
N PHE A 44 15.05 -8.79 -16.71
CA PHE A 44 15.42 -8.74 -18.13
C PHE A 44 14.14 -8.63 -18.98
N ILE A 45 14.10 -7.71 -19.96
CA ILE A 45 12.88 -7.28 -20.66
C ILE A 45 11.84 -6.63 -19.73
N GLY A 46 12.30 -6.01 -18.63
CA GLY A 46 11.43 -5.12 -17.87
C GLY A 46 11.07 -3.87 -18.65
N PHE A 47 9.92 -3.31 -18.33
CA PHE A 47 9.37 -2.10 -18.95
C PHE A 47 8.85 -1.21 -17.84
N ASP A 48 8.93 0.11 -18.00
CA ASP A 48 8.35 1.00 -16.99
C ASP A 48 6.82 0.90 -17.04
N ASN A 49 6.27 0.97 -18.25
CA ASN A 49 4.86 0.87 -18.53
C ASN A 49 4.61 0.33 -19.96
N ILE A 50 3.72 -0.67 -20.09
CA ILE A 50 3.16 -1.03 -21.39
C ILE A 50 2.00 -0.07 -21.68
N LEU A 51 2.11 0.68 -22.78
CA LEU A 51 1.05 1.53 -23.33
C LEU A 51 0.46 2.57 -22.36
N GLY A 52 1.22 3.01 -21.35
CA GLY A 52 0.71 3.98 -20.36
C GLY A 52 -0.24 3.40 -19.31
N ALA A 53 -0.55 2.10 -19.34
CA ALA A 53 -1.59 1.49 -18.51
C ALA A 53 -1.07 0.41 -17.55
N VAL A 54 -0.06 -0.37 -17.93
CA VAL A 54 0.41 -1.51 -17.13
C VAL A 54 1.86 -1.30 -16.73
N ASN A 55 2.09 -1.02 -15.45
CA ASN A 55 3.44 -1.00 -14.89
C ASN A 55 3.94 -2.44 -14.67
N TYR A 56 5.26 -2.67 -14.75
CA TYR A 56 5.85 -4.00 -14.49
C TYR A 56 5.41 -4.58 -13.13
N PHE A 57 5.36 -3.70 -12.13
CA PHE A 57 4.79 -3.99 -10.81
C PHE A 57 3.35 -3.50 -10.76
N TYR A 58 2.44 -4.20 -11.45
CA TYR A 58 1.03 -3.82 -11.48
C TYR A 58 0.43 -3.80 -10.07
N ASP A 59 -0.15 -2.67 -9.67
CA ASP A 59 -0.72 -2.32 -8.35
C ASP A 59 0.19 -2.44 -7.11
N VAL A 60 1.29 -3.19 -7.15
CA VAL A 60 2.18 -3.41 -5.99
C VAL A 60 2.67 -2.10 -5.35
N PRO A 61 3.22 -1.10 -6.07
CA PRO A 61 3.67 0.13 -5.44
C PRO A 61 2.53 0.91 -4.78
N GLY A 62 1.34 0.89 -5.38
CA GLY A 62 0.15 1.55 -4.85
C GLY A 62 -0.33 0.89 -3.55
N THR A 63 -0.45 -0.44 -3.54
CA THR A 63 -0.84 -1.21 -2.36
C THR A 63 0.14 -1.02 -1.21
N LEU A 64 1.46 -1.06 -1.49
CA LEU A 64 2.48 -0.84 -0.46
C LEU A 64 2.43 0.59 0.11
N ARG A 65 2.25 1.60 -0.75
CA ARG A 65 2.11 3.00 -0.31
C ARG A 65 0.84 3.21 0.54
N ASN A 66 -0.27 2.58 0.17
CA ASN A 66 -1.51 2.61 0.95
C ASN A 66 -1.35 1.95 2.33
N GLU A 67 -0.39 1.04 2.48
CA GLU A 67 -0.01 0.40 3.74
C GLU A 67 1.22 1.04 4.41
N GLY A 68 1.53 2.30 4.06
CA GLY A 68 2.47 3.15 4.80
C GLY A 68 3.95 2.98 4.43
N ALA A 69 4.27 2.27 3.34
CA ALA A 69 5.64 2.16 2.84
C ALA A 69 6.05 3.37 1.98
N THR A 70 7.31 3.79 2.11
CA THR A 70 7.99 4.59 1.08
C THR A 70 8.45 3.64 -0.03
N VAL A 71 8.00 3.84 -1.26
CA VAL A 71 8.27 2.93 -2.40
C VAL A 71 8.83 3.69 -3.59
N TYR A 72 10.00 3.25 -4.05
CA TYR A 72 10.63 3.66 -5.30
C TYR A 72 10.54 2.55 -6.34
N VAL A 73 10.37 2.94 -7.60
CA VAL A 73 10.40 2.03 -8.74
C VAL A 73 11.60 2.42 -9.59
N ALA A 74 12.56 1.51 -9.73
CA ALA A 74 13.76 1.73 -10.53
C ALA A 74 13.47 1.50 -12.01
N SER A 75 14.06 2.35 -12.85
CA SER A 75 14.06 2.23 -14.30
C SER A 75 15.50 2.03 -14.76
N VAL A 76 15.85 0.84 -15.24
CA VAL A 76 17.19 0.53 -15.75
C VAL A 76 17.08 -0.07 -17.15
N ASN A 77 18.15 -0.01 -17.95
CA ASN A 77 18.10 -0.55 -19.31
C ASN A 77 17.83 -2.07 -19.29
N PRO A 78 16.72 -2.56 -19.88
CA PRO A 78 16.32 -3.96 -19.74
C PRO A 78 17.14 -4.92 -20.62
N SER A 79 17.98 -4.41 -21.53
CA SER A 79 18.75 -5.18 -22.50
C SER A 79 20.27 -5.10 -22.30
N GLN A 80 20.72 -4.49 -21.20
CA GLN A 80 22.14 -4.36 -20.85
C GLN A 80 22.59 -5.41 -19.83
N THR A 81 23.92 -5.48 -19.59
CA THR A 81 24.50 -6.41 -18.60
C THR A 81 24.08 -6.04 -17.17
N THR A 82 24.22 -6.99 -16.25
CA THR A 82 23.91 -6.77 -14.83
C THR A 82 24.74 -5.65 -14.23
N GLU A 83 26.02 -5.54 -14.61
CA GLU A 83 26.94 -4.50 -14.11
C GLU A 83 26.48 -3.12 -14.57
N PHE A 84 26.17 -2.97 -15.86
CA PHE A 84 25.68 -1.69 -16.39
C PHE A 84 24.38 -1.26 -15.72
N ARG A 85 23.44 -2.19 -15.57
CA ARG A 85 22.16 -1.94 -14.89
C ARG A 85 22.35 -1.61 -13.41
N GLY A 86 23.34 -2.21 -12.76
CA GLY A 86 23.72 -1.92 -11.37
C GLY A 86 24.24 -0.48 -11.22
N GLU A 87 25.03 0.00 -12.19
CA GLU A 87 25.50 1.39 -12.20
C GLU A 87 24.35 2.39 -12.43
N GLU A 88 23.36 2.06 -13.27
CA GLU A 88 22.17 2.91 -13.41
C GLU A 88 21.34 2.94 -12.11
N LEU A 89 21.21 1.78 -11.45
CA LEU A 89 20.48 1.66 -10.19
C LEU A 89 21.16 2.44 -9.06
N ILE A 90 22.49 2.38 -8.93
CA ILE A 90 23.19 3.09 -7.84
C ILE A 90 23.04 4.60 -7.96
N GLN A 91 22.96 5.15 -9.18
CA GLN A 91 22.70 6.59 -9.37
C GLN A 91 21.30 6.97 -8.87
N GLN A 92 20.28 6.18 -9.18
CA GLN A 92 18.91 6.41 -8.69
C GLN A 92 18.83 6.29 -7.17
N MET A 93 19.45 5.27 -6.58
CA MET A 93 19.48 5.09 -5.14
C MET A 93 20.14 6.27 -4.42
N LYS A 94 21.24 6.81 -4.95
CA LYS A 94 21.88 8.02 -4.41
C LYS A 94 20.97 9.24 -4.48
N GLN A 95 20.21 9.40 -5.57
CA GLN A 95 19.25 10.49 -5.72
C GLN A 95 18.10 10.39 -4.72
N TRP A 96 17.58 9.19 -4.46
CA TRP A 96 16.52 8.99 -3.46
C TRP A 96 17.04 9.15 -2.03
N ALA A 97 18.21 8.60 -1.73
CA ALA A 97 18.84 8.75 -0.40
C ALA A 97 19.20 10.20 -0.07
N ALA A 98 19.34 11.08 -1.06
CA ALA A 98 19.55 12.51 -0.86
C ALA A 98 18.24 13.31 -0.67
N LYS A 99 17.09 12.72 -1.00
CA LYS A 99 15.76 13.35 -0.86
C LYS A 99 15.08 13.03 0.47
N ASP A 100 15.40 11.88 1.05
CA ASP A 100 14.85 11.37 2.32
C ASP A 100 15.79 11.68 3.51
#